data_AF-A0A0E9LUM0-F1
#
_entry.id   AF-A0A0E9LUM0-F1
#
_cell.length_a   1.000
_cell.length_b   1.000
_cell.length_c   1.000
_cell.angle_alpha   90.00
_cell.angle_beta   90.00
_cell.angle_gamma   90.00
#
_symmetry.space_group_name_H-M   'P 1'
#
loop_
_entity.id
_entity.type
_entity.pdbx_description
1 polymer ?
#
loop_
_entity_poly.entity_id
_entity_poly.type
_entity_poly.pdbx_seq_one_letter_code
_entity_poly.pdbx_strand_id
1 'polypeptide(L)'
;MNSKFGQPDSIVENYDHCQHLFDDEYELVYRGGLKFHLKNDSIIAESIKLNEGIRLIYNDLLFDKETTLQEFSILFTQAFERREVVDIDDYPYGNNLTLLKFKENMDALDYVICFFFKDGKLFYVARLFPC
;
A
#
# COMPACT_ATOMS: atom_id res chain seq x y z
N MET A 1 -13.83 -17.88 17.35
CA MET A 1 -13.31 -18.01 15.98
C MET A 1 -11.82 -17.74 16.02
N ASN A 2 -10.99 -18.73 15.70
CA ASN A 2 -9.53 -18.58 15.64
C ASN A 2 -9.17 -17.91 14.30
N SER A 3 -9.14 -16.58 14.29
CA SER A 3 -8.51 -15.83 13.21
C SER A 3 -7.08 -16.33 13.04
N LYS A 4 -6.74 -16.83 11.84
CA LYS A 4 -5.36 -17.21 11.47
C LYS A 4 -4.38 -16.03 11.52
N PHE A 5 -4.87 -14.82 11.81
CA PHE A 5 -4.12 -13.57 11.81
C PHE A 5 -3.74 -13.08 13.22
N GLY A 6 -3.91 -13.90 14.26
CA GLY A 6 -3.64 -13.47 15.64
C GLY A 6 -4.56 -12.33 16.09
N GLN A 7 -4.24 -11.69 17.22
CA GLN A 7 -4.91 -10.46 17.64
C GLN A 7 -4.21 -9.23 17.00
N PRO A 8 -4.96 -8.22 16.53
CA PRO A 8 -4.38 -6.98 16.07
C PRO A 8 -3.73 -6.21 17.22
N ASP A 9 -2.78 -5.33 16.90
CA ASP A 9 -2.14 -4.46 17.88
C ASP A 9 -3.10 -3.33 18.33
N SER A 10 -3.98 -2.87 17.43
CA SER A 10 -5.05 -1.91 17.71
C SER A 10 -6.13 -1.87 16.61
N ILE A 11 -7.29 -1.31 16.95
CA ILE A 11 -8.38 -0.93 16.04
C ILE A 11 -8.24 0.58 15.75
N VAL A 12 -8.58 1.02 14.54
CA VAL A 12 -8.51 2.43 14.14
C VAL A 12 -9.85 3.11 14.41
N GLU A 13 -9.84 4.17 15.24
CA GLU A 13 -11.08 4.81 15.71
C GLU A 13 -11.42 6.14 15.00
N ASN A 14 -10.50 6.73 14.23
CA ASN A 14 -10.71 8.03 13.61
C ASN A 14 -10.22 8.02 12.15
N TYR A 15 -11.16 7.95 11.22
CA TYR A 15 -10.90 7.82 9.78
C TYR A 15 -10.88 9.17 9.09
N ASP A 16 -10.23 9.23 7.93
CA ASP A 16 -10.35 10.37 7.02
C ASP A 16 -11.62 10.25 6.15
N HIS A 17 -12.09 11.37 5.61
CA HIS A 17 -13.46 11.55 5.11
C HIS A 17 -13.94 10.58 4.00
N CYS A 18 -13.03 9.94 3.27
CA CYS A 18 -13.39 9.10 2.11
C CYS A 18 -13.60 7.61 2.45
N GLN A 19 -13.08 7.15 3.59
CA GLN A 19 -13.23 5.73 4.03
C GLN A 19 -14.55 5.45 4.74
N HIS A 20 -15.19 6.49 5.27
CA HIS A 20 -16.49 6.40 5.95
C HIS A 20 -17.61 5.81 5.08
N LEU A 21 -17.45 5.85 3.75
CA LEU A 21 -18.39 5.28 2.80
C LEU A 21 -18.47 3.75 2.86
N PHE A 22 -17.51 3.09 3.53
CA PHE A 22 -17.40 1.63 3.62
C PHE A 22 -17.32 1.11 5.05
N ASP A 23 -17.52 1.96 6.07
CA ASP A 23 -17.42 1.61 7.49
C ASP A 23 -18.40 0.50 7.89
N ASP A 24 -19.54 0.39 7.19
CA ASP A 24 -20.53 -0.66 7.43
C ASP A 24 -20.10 -2.03 6.86
N GLU A 25 -19.02 -2.10 6.06
CA GLU A 25 -18.60 -3.32 5.36
C GLU A 25 -17.24 -3.90 5.79
N TYR A 26 -16.36 -3.08 6.39
CA TYR A 26 -14.98 -3.49 6.71
C TYR A 26 -14.53 -2.97 8.08
N GLU A 27 -13.84 -3.80 8.86
CA GLU A 27 -13.16 -3.39 10.09
C GLU A 27 -11.69 -3.11 9.81
N LEU A 28 -11.15 -1.97 10.25
CA LEU A 28 -9.75 -1.64 10.04
C LEU A 28 -8.89 -1.98 11.27
N VAL A 29 -7.79 -2.67 11.03
CA VAL A 29 -6.87 -3.09 12.09
C VAL A 29 -5.42 -2.78 11.76
N TYR A 30 -4.61 -2.57 12.80
CA TYR A 30 -3.15 -2.46 12.70
C TYR A 30 -2.45 -3.71 13.21
N ARG A 31 -1.39 -4.12 12.51
CA ARG A 31 -0.44 -5.11 13.03
C ARG A 31 0.96 -4.88 12.46
N GLY A 32 1.96 -4.72 13.32
CA GLY A 32 3.37 -4.62 12.90
C GLY A 32 3.68 -3.48 11.92
N GLY A 33 2.97 -2.34 12.03
CA GLY A 33 3.10 -1.20 11.11
C GLY A 33 2.37 -1.34 9.77
N LEU A 34 1.53 -2.36 9.64
CA LEU A 34 0.67 -2.62 8.48
C LEU A 34 -0.78 -2.29 8.84
N LYS A 35 -1.49 -1.69 7.90
CA LYS A 35 -2.91 -1.32 8.03
C LYS A 35 -3.74 -2.29 7.18
N PHE A 36 -4.79 -2.88 7.73
CA PHE A 36 -5.62 -3.88 7.04
C PHE A 36 -7.11 -3.58 7.14
N HIS A 37 -7.85 -3.78 6.06
CA HIS A 37 -9.29 -3.96 6.08
C HIS A 37 -9.62 -5.44 6.28
N LEU A 38 -10.48 -5.74 7.24
CA LEU A 38 -11.02 -7.06 7.52
C LEU A 38 -12.47 -7.12 7.05
N LYS A 39 -12.82 -8.18 6.32
CA LYS A 39 -14.21 -8.52 6.00
C LYS A 39 -14.37 -10.02 6.09
N ASN A 40 -15.16 -10.48 7.06
CA ASN A 40 -15.30 -11.89 7.40
C ASN A 40 -13.92 -12.54 7.66
N ASP A 41 -13.57 -13.59 6.92
CA ASP A 41 -12.30 -14.31 7.02
C ASP A 41 -11.22 -13.78 6.05
N SER A 42 -11.48 -12.65 5.38
CA SER A 42 -10.59 -12.05 4.40
C SER A 42 -9.95 -10.77 4.92
N ILE A 43 -8.70 -10.54 4.52
CA ILE A 43 -7.94 -9.35 4.84
C ILE A 43 -7.47 -8.67 3.57
N ILE A 44 -7.42 -7.34 3.57
CA ILE A 44 -6.84 -6.54 2.51
C ILE A 44 -5.86 -5.58 3.17
N ALA A 45 -4.58 -5.67 2.83
CA ALA A 45 -3.61 -4.67 3.28
C ALA A 45 -3.89 -3.34 2.57
N GLU A 46 -4.21 -2.31 3.33
CA GLU A 46 -4.39 -0.96 2.81
C GLU A 46 -3.03 -0.35 2.51
N SER A 47 -2.08 -0.51 3.42
CA SER A 47 -0.75 0.03 3.23
C SER A 47 0.31 -0.65 4.08
N ILE A 48 1.54 -0.54 3.57
CA ILE A 48 2.70 -1.25 4.07
C ILE A 48 3.91 -0.32 3.98
N LYS A 49 4.48 0.02 5.14
CA LYS A 49 5.81 0.63 5.21
C LYS A 49 6.88 -0.44 5.28
N LEU A 50 7.80 -0.43 4.32
CA LEU A 50 8.89 -1.40 4.28
C LEU A 50 10.01 -0.98 5.22
N ASN A 51 10.03 -1.64 6.38
CA ASN A 51 11.12 -1.58 7.35
C ASN A 51 11.89 -2.91 7.36
N GLU A 52 12.90 -3.03 8.22
CA GLU A 52 13.64 -4.29 8.36
C GLU A 52 12.72 -5.47 8.67
N GLY A 53 12.90 -6.56 7.91
CA GLY A 53 12.14 -7.80 8.07
C GLY A 53 10.83 -7.88 7.28
N ILE A 54 10.33 -6.78 6.72
CA ILE A 54 9.12 -6.81 5.87
C ILE A 54 9.50 -7.13 4.42
N ARG A 55 8.82 -8.12 3.84
CA ARG A 55 9.01 -8.58 2.46
C ARG A 55 7.65 -8.77 1.80
N LEU A 56 7.52 -8.27 0.58
CA LEU A 56 6.38 -8.51 -0.31
C LEU A 56 6.78 -9.57 -1.31
N ILE A 57 5.94 -10.59 -1.49
CA ILE A 57 6.20 -11.67 -2.43
C ILE A 57 5.04 -11.75 -3.42
N TYR A 58 5.34 -11.71 -4.72
CA TYR A 58 4.36 -11.82 -5.80
C TYR A 58 4.97 -12.58 -6.99
N ASN A 59 4.42 -13.75 -7.34
CA ASN A 59 4.89 -14.60 -8.45
C ASN A 59 6.42 -14.74 -8.50
N ASP A 60 7.00 -15.23 -7.40
CA ASP A 60 8.45 -15.40 -7.18
C ASP A 60 9.30 -14.11 -7.12
N LEU A 61 8.69 -12.93 -7.34
CA LEU A 61 9.34 -11.65 -7.12
C LEU A 61 9.29 -11.33 -5.62
N LEU A 62 10.42 -10.87 -5.08
CA LEU A 62 10.55 -10.39 -3.72
C LEU A 62 10.86 -8.91 -3.75
N PHE A 63 10.05 -8.13 -3.04
CA PHE A 63 10.29 -6.71 -2.82
C PHE A 63 10.47 -6.42 -1.34
N ASP A 64 11.45 -5.61 -1.01
CA ASP A 64 11.75 -5.16 0.34
C ASP A 64 12.35 -3.74 0.31
N LYS A 65 12.80 -3.25 1.47
CA LYS A 65 13.37 -1.90 1.58
C LYS A 65 14.64 -1.66 0.75
N GLU A 66 15.31 -2.71 0.30
CA GLU A 66 16.52 -2.62 -0.52
C GLU A 66 16.20 -2.62 -2.02
N THR A 67 14.97 -2.97 -2.41
CA THR A 67 14.52 -2.92 -3.80
C THR A 67 14.66 -1.52 -4.36
N THR A 68 15.44 -1.40 -5.43
CA THR A 68 15.71 -0.12 -6.08
C THR A 68 14.67 0.20 -7.16
N LEU A 69 14.47 1.48 -7.40
CA LEU A 69 13.66 1.98 -8.51
C LEU A 69 14.18 1.45 -9.86
N GLN A 70 15.50 1.27 -10.00
CA GLN A 70 16.12 0.75 -11.22
C GLN A 70 15.73 -0.72 -11.45
N GLU A 71 15.85 -1.58 -10.43
CA GLU A 71 15.41 -2.97 -10.52
C GLU A 71 13.91 -3.06 -10.83
N PHE A 72 13.11 -2.22 -10.17
CA PHE A 72 11.68 -2.16 -10.39
C PHE A 72 11.31 -1.71 -11.81
N SER A 73 12.08 -0.79 -12.42
CA SER A 73 11.87 -0.30 -13.79
C SER A 73 12.04 -1.38 -14.87
N ILE A 74 12.88 -2.38 -14.59
CA ILE A 74 13.10 -3.53 -15.48
C ILE A 74 11.88 -4.46 -15.47
N LEU A 75 11.25 -4.61 -14.31
CA LEU A 75 10.10 -5.49 -14.11
C LEU A 75 8.78 -4.84 -14.59
N PHE A 76 8.63 -3.53 -14.40
CA PHE A 76 7.38 -2.80 -14.64
C PHE A 76 7.57 -1.57 -15.52
N THR A 77 8.10 -1.76 -16.73
CA THR A 77 8.50 -0.68 -17.63
C THR A 77 7.38 0.33 -17.92
N GLN A 78 6.15 -0.14 -18.21
CA GLN A 78 5.04 0.75 -18.51
C GLN A 78 4.64 1.64 -17.32
N ALA A 79 4.69 1.11 -16.10
CA ALA A 79 4.41 1.88 -14.90
C ALA A 79 5.53 2.90 -14.61
N PHE A 80 6.78 2.53 -14.89
CA PHE A 80 7.94 3.40 -14.73
C PHE A 80 7.94 4.60 -15.70
N GLU A 81 7.47 4.42 -16.93
CA GLU A 81 7.31 5.51 -17.91
C GLU A 81 6.29 6.55 -17.46
N ARG A 82 5.31 6.14 -16.65
CA ARG A 82 4.25 7.00 -16.11
C ARG A 82 4.50 7.41 -14.65
N ARG A 83 5.73 7.27 -14.15
CA ARG A 83 6.06 7.62 -12.77
C ARG A 83 5.87 9.12 -12.54
N GLU A 84 5.42 9.44 -11.33
CA GLU A 84 5.24 10.81 -10.86
C GLU A 84 6.29 11.10 -9.78
N VAL A 85 6.70 12.36 -9.67
CA VAL A 85 7.43 12.85 -8.49
C VAL A 85 6.41 13.58 -7.64
N VAL A 86 6.27 13.17 -6.39
CA VAL A 86 5.27 13.71 -5.45
C VAL A 86 5.97 14.25 -4.20
N ASP A 87 5.42 15.34 -3.67
CA ASP A 87 5.95 16.05 -2.51
C ASP A 87 5.02 15.93 -1.28
N ILE A 88 5.42 16.52 -0.15
CA ILE A 88 4.71 16.45 1.14
C ILE A 88 3.22 16.78 1.03
N ASP A 89 2.87 17.72 0.15
CA ASP A 89 1.49 18.21 0.03
C ASP A 89 0.54 17.15 -0.54
N ASP A 90 1.07 16.21 -1.32
CA ASP A 90 0.31 15.10 -1.90
C ASP A 90 0.26 13.89 -0.96
N TYR A 91 1.29 13.70 -0.11
CA TYR A 91 1.43 12.53 0.75
C TYR A 91 2.20 12.79 2.06
N PRO A 92 1.79 12.22 3.21
CA PRO A 92 2.40 12.46 4.52
C PRO A 92 3.80 11.81 4.73
N TYR A 93 4.49 11.40 3.66
CA TYR A 93 5.70 10.57 3.71
C TYR A 93 7.02 11.32 3.41
N GLY A 94 6.94 12.61 3.13
CA GLY A 94 8.09 13.48 2.85
C GLY A 94 8.19 13.88 1.37
N ASN A 95 9.20 14.69 1.06
CA ASN A 95 9.43 15.23 -0.29
C ASN A 95 10.21 14.26 -1.19
N ASN A 96 10.21 14.54 -2.51
CA ASN A 96 10.98 13.82 -3.52
C ASN A 96 10.68 12.32 -3.60
N LEU A 97 9.42 11.92 -3.39
CA LEU A 97 9.02 10.54 -3.57
C LEU A 97 8.79 10.27 -5.05
N THR A 98 9.34 9.18 -5.56
CA THR A 98 8.95 8.68 -6.89
C THR A 98 7.80 7.69 -6.73
N LEU A 99 6.69 7.98 -7.40
CA LEU A 99 5.45 7.23 -7.31
C LEU A 99 5.19 6.47 -8.61
N LEU A 100 4.95 5.16 -8.49
CA LEU A 100 4.44 4.33 -9.58
C LEU A 100 3.03 3.83 -9.22
N LYS A 101 2.08 4.02 -10.14
CA LYS A 101 0.66 3.69 -9.97
C LYS A 101 0.26 2.50 -10.84
N PHE A 102 -0.45 1.54 -10.26
CA PHE A 102 -1.00 0.37 -10.94
C PHE A 102 -2.50 0.31 -10.70
N LYS A 103 -3.29 0.20 -11.76
CA LYS A 103 -4.74 0.00 -11.62
C LYS A 103 -5.02 -1.45 -11.20
N GLU A 104 -5.85 -1.62 -10.17
CA GLU A 104 -6.23 -2.96 -9.69
C GLU A 104 -7.23 -3.64 -10.63
N ASN A 105 -8.14 -2.88 -11.26
CA ASN A 105 -9.06 -3.38 -12.28
C ASN A 105 -9.50 -2.24 -13.23
N MET A 106 -9.96 -2.57 -14.44
CA MET A 106 -10.48 -1.56 -15.39
C MET A 106 -11.95 -1.18 -15.16
N ASP A 107 -12.74 -2.04 -14.51
CA ASP A 107 -14.22 -1.97 -14.62
C ASP A 107 -15.00 -1.77 -13.31
N ALA A 108 -14.37 -1.77 -12.13
CA ALA A 108 -15.10 -1.57 -10.89
C ALA A 108 -14.20 -0.99 -9.79
N LEU A 109 -14.49 0.27 -9.40
CA LEU A 109 -13.81 1.05 -8.37
C LEU A 109 -12.31 1.22 -8.68
N ASP A 110 -11.89 2.44 -9.05
CA ASP A 110 -10.53 2.76 -9.55
C ASP A 110 -9.43 2.66 -8.44
N TYR A 111 -9.40 1.58 -7.65
CA TYR A 111 -8.32 1.34 -6.70
C TYR A 111 -6.98 1.32 -7.44
N VAL A 112 -6.04 2.10 -6.90
CA VAL A 112 -4.68 2.21 -7.43
C VAL A 112 -3.71 1.66 -6.39
N ILE A 113 -2.91 0.69 -6.79
CA ILE A 113 -1.75 0.26 -6.02
C ILE A 113 -0.60 1.21 -6.33
N CYS A 114 -0.13 1.89 -5.31
CA CYS A 114 0.92 2.89 -5.35
C CYS A 114 2.19 2.33 -4.72
N PHE A 115 3.30 2.36 -5.47
CA PHE A 115 4.63 2.08 -4.97
C PHE A 115 5.40 3.39 -4.85
N PHE A 116 5.85 3.70 -3.63
CA PHE A 116 6.60 4.90 -3.32
C PHE A 116 8.07 4.56 -3.10
N PHE A 117 8.93 5.23 -3.85
CA PHE A 117 10.37 5.15 -3.72
C PHE A 117 10.90 6.43 -3.09
N LYS A 118 11.68 6.28 -2.02
CA LYS A 118 12.37 7.37 -1.35
C LYS A 118 13.87 7.15 -1.53
N ASP A 119 14.57 8.18 -1.98
CA ASP A 119 16.01 8.09 -2.28
C ASP A 119 16.36 6.91 -3.21
N GLY A 120 15.46 6.61 -4.16
CA GLY A 120 15.62 5.52 -5.12
C GLY A 120 15.34 4.11 -4.59
N LYS A 121 14.91 3.95 -3.33
CA LYS A 121 14.58 2.66 -2.72
C LYS A 121 13.10 2.56 -2.35
N LEU A 122 12.53 1.36 -2.46
CA LEU A 122 11.14 1.11 -2.13
C LEU A 122 10.91 1.35 -0.64
N PHE A 123 9.98 2.24 -0.34
CA PHE A 123 9.74 2.74 1.02
C PHE A 123 8.34 2.37 1.52
N TYR A 124 7.34 2.49 0.64
CA TYR A 124 5.95 2.34 1.01
C TYR A 124 5.14 1.78 -0.15
N VAL A 125 4.17 0.94 0.16
CA VAL A 125 3.18 0.44 -0.79
C VAL A 125 1.80 0.73 -0.21
N ALA A 126 0.90 1.29 -1.01
CA ALA A 126 -0.47 1.58 -0.58
C ALA A 126 -1.46 1.22 -1.67
N ARG A 127 -2.62 0.70 -1.26
CA ARG A 127 -3.80 0.58 -2.10
C ARG A 127 -4.69 1.78 -1.79
N LEU A 128 -4.70 2.75 -2.70
CA LEU A 128 -5.47 3.97 -2.56
C LEU A 128 -6.78 3.87 -3.33
N PHE A 129 -7.84 4.38 -2.72
CA PHE A 129 -9.09 4.65 -3.41
C PHE A 129 -9.02 6.07 -4.00
N PRO A 130 -9.50 6.30 -5.23
CA PRO A 130 -9.64 7.65 -5.74
C PRO A 130 -10.83 8.31 -5.05
N CYS A 131 -10.53 9.36 -4.31
CA CYS A 131 -11.50 10.28 -3.75
C CYS A 131 -11.74 11.47 -4.68
#